data_AF-A0A1L7XH51-F1
#
_entry.id   AF-A0A1L7XH51-F1
#
_cell.length_a   1.000
_cell.length_b   1.000
_cell.length_c   1.000
_cell.angle_alpha   90.00
_cell.angle_beta   90.00
_cell.angle_gamma   90.00
#
_symmetry.space_group_name_H-M   'P 1'
#
loop_
_entity.id
_entity.type
_entity.pdbx_description
1 polymer ?
#
loop_
_entity_poly.entity_id
_entity_poly.type
_entity_poly.pdbx_seq_one_letter_code
_entity_poly.pdbx_strand_id
1 'polypeptide(L)'
;MQHSNPLLLVLFLISIVSSLTTRINQPSRIRIDIGSNGAPALVFTPDSIKAQVGDTLDFHFIDQNVVSSVLLGVENSPCTPAPAGADFFNSGPILGDPDGTNVFSVNVTSDSQMILYCGVGAHCQAGMVAVVNPDKLTTLKGYAKAATGVQMNLGPPNMTGGSFTQGTSGGPVIIGFAPGAGPQKSAAGPCVGTSRRAVGGGSCVARK
;
A
#
# COMPACT_ATOMS: atom_id res chain seq x y z
N MET A 1 49.10 -5.04 72.47
CA MET A 1 47.78 -4.84 71.84
C MET A 1 48.00 -4.62 70.35
N GLN A 2 47.87 -5.68 69.54
CA GLN A 2 47.87 -5.57 68.08
C GLN A 2 46.65 -6.35 67.61
N HIS A 3 45.65 -5.62 67.13
CA HIS A 3 44.40 -6.14 66.58
C HIS A 3 44.56 -6.21 65.07
N SER A 4 44.69 -7.42 64.52
CA SER A 4 44.67 -7.71 63.09
C SER A 4 43.22 -7.77 62.63
N ASN A 5 42.82 -6.92 61.69
CA ASN A 5 41.46 -6.83 61.15
C ASN A 5 41.30 -7.78 59.94
N PRO A 6 40.48 -8.84 60.00
CA PRO A 6 40.40 -9.88 58.96
C PRO A 6 39.44 -9.50 57.82
N LEU A 7 39.31 -8.22 57.49
CA LEU A 7 38.35 -7.71 56.50
C LEU A 7 39.00 -7.32 55.17
N LEU A 8 40.08 -8.00 54.78
CA LEU A 8 40.83 -7.70 53.56
C LEU A 8 41.09 -8.92 52.67
N LEU A 9 40.20 -9.92 52.71
CA LEU A 9 40.32 -11.14 51.90
C LEU A 9 38.98 -11.61 51.30
N VAL A 10 38.14 -10.68 50.82
CA VAL A 10 36.86 -11.04 50.13
C VAL A 10 36.66 -10.28 48.81
N LEU A 11 37.69 -9.66 48.24
CA LEU A 11 37.57 -8.83 47.03
C LEU A 11 38.26 -9.42 45.78
N PHE A 12 38.38 -10.74 45.67
CA PHE A 12 38.92 -11.39 44.46
C PHE A 12 38.06 -12.58 43.96
N LEU A 13 36.74 -12.37 43.87
CA LEU A 13 35.86 -13.19 43.03
C LEU A 13 34.89 -12.24 42.29
N ILE A 14 35.44 -11.38 41.43
CA ILE A 14 34.60 -10.65 40.46
C ILE A 14 34.17 -11.69 39.43
N SER A 15 32.98 -12.24 39.62
CA SER A 15 32.30 -13.08 38.65
C SER A 15 32.33 -12.38 37.29
N ILE A 16 32.98 -13.00 36.32
CA ILE A 16 32.80 -12.65 34.91
C ILE A 16 31.37 -13.08 34.59
N VAL A 17 30.42 -12.18 34.83
CA VAL A 17 29.07 -12.31 34.31
C VAL A 17 29.23 -12.04 32.81
N SER A 18 29.46 -13.09 32.04
CA SER A 18 29.32 -13.04 30.58
C SER A 18 27.88 -12.62 30.32
N SER A 19 27.68 -11.32 30.12
CA SER A 19 26.42 -10.75 29.68
C SER A 19 26.08 -11.40 28.34
N LEU A 20 25.26 -12.45 28.38
CA LEU A 20 24.63 -13.01 27.21
C LEU A 20 23.67 -11.92 26.70
N THR A 21 24.17 -11.03 25.85
CA THR A 21 23.35 -10.05 25.17
C THR A 21 22.46 -10.83 24.21
N THR A 22 21.29 -11.22 24.69
CA THR A 22 20.18 -11.63 23.83
C THR A 22 19.93 -10.48 22.87
N ARG A 23 20.17 -10.72 21.57
CA ARG A 23 19.75 -9.77 20.54
C ARG A 23 18.24 -9.81 20.50
N ILE A 24 17.60 -8.91 21.24
CA ILE A 24 16.21 -8.56 21.01
C ILE A 24 16.14 -8.00 19.59
N ASN A 25 15.49 -8.73 18.70
CA ASN A 25 15.22 -8.28 17.35
C ASN A 25 14.17 -7.17 17.46
N GLN A 26 14.60 -5.92 17.46
CA GLN A 26 13.69 -4.78 17.53
C GLN A 26 12.88 -4.70 16.24
N PRO A 27 11.56 -4.41 16.30
CA PRO A 27 10.75 -4.22 15.10
C PRO A 27 11.37 -3.14 14.21
N SER A 28 11.62 -3.50 12.96
CA SER A 28 12.21 -2.63 11.95
C SER A 28 11.17 -2.12 10.97
N ARG A 29 11.41 -0.95 10.37
CA ARG A 29 10.58 -0.41 9.29
C ARG A 29 11.32 -0.64 7.98
N ILE A 30 10.74 -1.42 7.08
CA ILE A 30 11.32 -1.81 5.81
C ILE A 30 10.67 -0.95 4.73
N ARG A 31 11.48 -0.14 4.04
CA ARG A 31 11.02 0.71 2.95
C ARG A 31 10.91 -0.07 1.64
N ILE A 32 9.78 0.10 0.96
CA ILE A 32 9.52 -0.38 -0.40
C ILE A 32 9.03 0.80 -1.23
N ASP A 33 9.79 1.19 -2.24
CA ASP A 33 9.39 2.22 -3.18
C ASP A 33 8.46 1.66 -4.25
N ILE A 34 7.36 2.36 -4.50
CA ILE A 34 6.39 2.06 -5.55
C ILE A 34 6.56 3.08 -6.67
N GLY A 35 7.07 2.58 -7.80
CA GLY A 35 7.44 3.38 -8.96
C GLY A 35 8.88 3.89 -8.93
N SER A 36 9.17 4.95 -9.68
CA SER A 36 10.50 5.56 -9.76
C SER A 36 10.39 7.08 -9.80
N ASN A 37 11.34 7.76 -9.19
CA ASN A 37 11.47 9.20 -9.31
C ASN A 37 11.98 9.57 -10.71
N GLY A 38 11.34 10.56 -11.34
CA GLY A 38 11.78 11.15 -12.61
C GLY A 38 11.43 10.36 -13.88
N ALA A 39 10.88 9.15 -13.77
CA ALA A 39 10.37 8.39 -14.93
C ALA A 39 9.27 7.41 -14.50
N PRO A 40 8.19 7.25 -15.30
CA PRO A 40 7.15 6.27 -15.03
C PRO A 40 7.71 4.85 -14.89
N ALA A 41 7.46 4.19 -13.76
CA ALA A 41 7.89 2.81 -13.55
C ALA A 41 6.82 1.98 -12.84
N LEU A 42 6.63 0.74 -13.30
CA LEU A 42 5.66 -0.21 -12.75
C LEU A 42 6.40 -1.26 -11.90
N VAL A 43 7.04 -0.80 -10.82
CA VAL A 43 7.97 -1.62 -10.04
C VAL A 43 7.80 -1.39 -8.54
N PHE A 44 8.08 -2.45 -7.78
CA PHE A 44 8.33 -2.39 -6.34
C PHE A 44 9.84 -2.48 -6.11
N THR A 45 10.42 -1.59 -5.31
CA THR A 45 11.87 -1.61 -5.02
C THR A 45 12.13 -1.58 -3.52
N PRO A 46 12.70 -2.64 -2.92
CA PRO A 46 12.97 -3.95 -3.52
C PRO A 46 11.68 -4.73 -3.85
N ASP A 47 11.77 -5.65 -4.81
CA ASP A 47 10.66 -6.56 -5.20
C ASP A 47 10.73 -7.91 -4.47
N SER A 48 11.84 -8.21 -3.81
CA SER A 48 12.05 -9.37 -2.94
C SER A 48 12.48 -8.88 -1.57
N ILE A 49 11.59 -9.04 -0.58
CA ILE A 49 11.71 -8.47 0.76
C ILE A 49 11.91 -9.59 1.77
N LYS A 50 12.79 -9.37 2.74
CA LYS A 50 12.90 -10.21 3.94
C LYS A 50 12.41 -9.41 5.14
N ALA A 51 11.43 -9.95 5.86
CA ALA A 51 10.83 -9.32 7.03
C ALA A 51 10.57 -10.35 8.13
N GLN A 52 10.56 -9.92 9.38
CA GLN A 52 10.27 -10.73 10.54
C GLN A 52 8.97 -10.28 11.20
N VAL A 53 8.33 -11.18 11.95
CA VAL A 53 7.14 -10.83 12.74
C VAL A 53 7.47 -9.63 13.64
N GLY A 54 6.62 -8.60 13.57
CA GLY A 54 6.80 -7.32 14.26
C GLY A 54 7.40 -6.21 13.40
N ASP A 55 8.02 -6.51 12.26
CA ASP A 55 8.43 -5.48 11.31
C ASP A 55 7.22 -4.75 10.70
N THR A 56 7.47 -3.59 10.12
CA THR A 56 6.48 -2.84 9.33
C THR A 56 7.01 -2.68 7.90
N LEU A 57 6.19 -3.05 6.92
CA LEU A 57 6.41 -2.77 5.50
C LEU A 57 5.87 -1.37 5.20
N ASP A 58 6.75 -0.43 4.87
CA ASP A 58 6.40 0.92 4.46
C ASP A 58 6.47 1.03 2.93
N PHE A 59 5.30 1.08 2.30
CA PHE A 59 5.17 1.26 0.86
C PHE A 59 5.10 2.75 0.52
N HIS A 60 6.20 3.30 0.03
CA HIS A 60 6.33 4.70 -0.36
C HIS A 60 5.96 4.87 -1.82
N PHE A 61 4.89 5.61 -2.11
CA PHE A 61 4.46 5.91 -3.47
C PHE A 61 5.23 7.11 -3.99
N ILE A 62 6.25 6.86 -4.81
CA ILE A 62 7.21 7.88 -5.25
C ILE A 62 6.92 8.44 -6.65
N ASP A 63 6.13 7.74 -7.44
CA ASP A 63 5.78 8.17 -8.80
C ASP A 63 4.56 9.09 -8.82
N GLN A 64 4.78 10.36 -9.15
CA GLN A 64 3.73 11.39 -9.23
C GLN A 64 2.88 11.33 -10.51
N ASN A 65 3.21 10.45 -11.46
CA ASN A 65 2.52 10.36 -12.75
C ASN A 65 1.72 9.05 -12.91
N VAL A 66 2.00 8.05 -12.07
CA VAL A 66 1.39 6.73 -12.17
C VAL A 66 0.62 6.41 -10.89
N VAL A 67 -0.68 6.21 -11.03
CA VAL A 67 -1.50 5.66 -9.93
C VAL A 67 -1.16 4.18 -9.78
N SER A 68 -0.72 3.80 -8.59
CA SER A 68 -0.36 2.42 -8.27
C SER A 68 -1.07 1.96 -7.01
N SER A 69 -0.96 0.67 -6.71
CA SER A 69 -1.46 0.08 -5.47
C SER A 69 -0.57 -1.08 -5.06
N VAL A 70 -0.73 -1.52 -3.83
CA VAL A 70 -0.16 -2.76 -3.32
C VAL A 70 -1.24 -3.51 -2.55
N LEU A 71 -1.36 -4.81 -2.83
CA LEU A 71 -2.25 -5.69 -2.08
C LEU A 71 -1.72 -7.11 -2.03
N LEU A 72 -2.22 -7.86 -1.05
CA LEU A 72 -1.94 -9.28 -0.90
C LEU A 72 -2.66 -10.11 -1.98
N GLY A 73 -1.92 -10.94 -2.67
CA GLY A 73 -2.39 -11.81 -3.75
C GLY A 73 -2.27 -13.30 -3.43
N VAL A 74 -2.73 -14.13 -4.38
CA VAL A 74 -2.64 -15.60 -4.30
C VAL A 74 -1.50 -16.09 -5.18
N GLU A 75 -0.58 -16.88 -4.62
CA GLU A 75 0.62 -17.37 -5.34
C GLU A 75 0.31 -18.11 -6.64
N ASN A 76 -0.70 -18.98 -6.63
CA ASN A 76 -1.08 -19.79 -7.78
C ASN A 76 -2.17 -19.14 -8.66
N SER A 77 -2.58 -17.91 -8.36
CA SER A 77 -3.57 -17.16 -9.14
C SER A 77 -3.12 -15.71 -9.27
N PRO A 78 -2.25 -15.41 -10.26
CA PRO A 78 -1.70 -14.07 -10.39
C PRO A 78 -2.78 -13.00 -10.62
N CYS A 79 -2.49 -11.78 -10.16
CA CYS A 79 -3.38 -10.62 -10.30
C CYS A 79 -4.78 -10.80 -9.68
N THR A 80 -4.88 -11.69 -8.67
CA THR A 80 -6.10 -11.99 -7.93
C THR A 80 -5.85 -11.78 -6.43
N PRO A 81 -6.76 -11.09 -5.72
CA PRO A 81 -6.55 -10.77 -4.32
C PRO A 81 -6.62 -12.05 -3.49
N ALA A 82 -5.80 -12.13 -2.45
CA ALA A 82 -5.99 -13.13 -1.42
C ALA A 82 -7.38 -12.99 -0.78
N PRO A 83 -7.98 -14.06 -0.25
CA PRO A 83 -9.23 -13.97 0.49
C PRO A 83 -9.12 -12.93 1.62
N ALA A 84 -10.20 -12.18 1.83
CA ALA A 84 -10.28 -11.28 2.97
C ALA A 84 -10.08 -12.06 4.27
N GLY A 85 -9.32 -11.48 5.21
CA GLY A 85 -8.94 -12.09 6.47
C GLY A 85 -8.17 -11.12 7.35
N ALA A 86 -7.72 -11.58 8.51
CA ALA A 86 -7.00 -10.74 9.47
C ALA A 86 -5.70 -10.16 8.89
N ASP A 87 -5.00 -10.93 8.06
CA ASP A 87 -3.73 -10.54 7.44
C ASP A 87 -3.89 -9.95 6.03
N PHE A 88 -5.13 -9.84 5.53
CA PHE A 88 -5.37 -9.26 4.21
C PHE A 88 -5.19 -7.73 4.25
N PHE A 89 -4.39 -7.22 3.33
CA PHE A 89 -4.24 -5.79 3.13
C PHE A 89 -4.35 -5.38 1.65
N ASN A 90 -4.79 -4.16 1.46
CA ASN A 90 -4.90 -3.48 0.18
C ASN A 90 -4.76 -1.98 0.41
N SER A 91 -3.84 -1.32 -0.30
CA SER A 91 -3.72 0.13 -0.23
C SER A 91 -4.86 0.86 -0.95
N GLY A 92 -5.52 0.19 -1.89
CA GLY A 92 -6.29 0.88 -2.93
C GLY A 92 -5.40 1.70 -3.86
N PRO A 93 -5.97 2.33 -4.90
CA PRO A 93 -5.21 3.17 -5.84
C PRO A 93 -4.71 4.45 -5.17
N ILE A 94 -3.41 4.71 -5.24
CA ILE A 94 -2.74 5.88 -4.69
C ILE A 94 -1.87 6.51 -5.79
N LEU A 95 -1.96 7.83 -5.93
CA LEU A 95 -1.00 8.61 -6.72
C LEU A 95 0.16 8.99 -5.81
N GLY A 96 1.39 8.75 -6.26
CA GLY A 96 2.59 9.06 -5.49
C GLY A 96 2.95 10.54 -5.49
N ASP A 97 4.05 10.85 -4.80
CA ASP A 97 4.70 12.14 -4.78
C ASP A 97 6.22 11.94 -4.81
N PRO A 98 6.99 12.85 -5.43
CA PRO A 98 8.43 12.62 -5.65
C PRO A 98 9.23 12.56 -4.34
N ASP A 99 8.70 13.08 -3.24
CA ASP A 99 9.31 13.04 -1.92
C ASP A 99 9.02 11.70 -1.20
N GLY A 100 8.13 10.86 -1.75
CA GLY A 100 7.72 9.58 -1.18
C GLY A 100 7.03 9.73 0.16
N THR A 101 6.23 10.79 0.32
CA THR A 101 5.55 11.14 1.57
C THR A 101 4.17 10.48 1.70
N ASN A 102 3.60 9.98 0.61
CA ASN A 102 2.46 9.08 0.59
C ASN A 102 2.92 7.65 0.91
N VAL A 103 2.63 7.20 2.14
CA VAL A 103 3.10 5.92 2.68
C VAL A 103 1.92 5.06 3.13
N PHE A 104 1.83 3.85 2.59
CA PHE A 104 0.96 2.80 3.13
C PHE A 104 1.81 1.83 3.97
N SER A 105 1.47 1.67 5.24
CA SER A 105 2.23 0.84 6.19
C SER A 105 1.43 -0.38 6.63
N VAL A 106 2.06 -1.55 6.58
CA VAL A 106 1.49 -2.84 6.98
C VAL A 106 2.39 -3.52 8.01
N ASN A 107 1.82 -3.97 9.12
CA ASN A 107 2.56 -4.73 10.12
C ASN A 107 2.69 -6.19 9.69
N VAL A 108 3.88 -6.75 9.85
CA VAL A 108 4.17 -8.16 9.57
C VAL A 108 3.74 -8.98 10.78
N THR A 109 2.65 -9.72 10.63
CA THR A 109 2.07 -10.59 11.67
C THR A 109 2.50 -12.05 11.54
N SER A 110 3.05 -12.43 10.39
CA SER A 110 3.54 -13.77 10.05
C SER A 110 4.82 -13.68 9.24
N ASP A 111 5.73 -14.66 9.39
CA ASP A 111 6.95 -14.80 8.60
C ASP A 111 6.75 -15.63 7.31
N SER A 112 5.52 -16.03 7.02
CA SER A 112 5.17 -16.77 5.80
C SER A 112 5.35 -15.94 4.53
N GLN A 113 5.52 -16.62 3.39
CA GLN A 113 5.59 -15.99 2.07
C GLN A 113 4.33 -15.16 1.78
N MET A 114 4.51 -13.89 1.39
CA MET A 114 3.43 -13.02 0.92
C MET A 114 3.69 -12.61 -0.53
N ILE A 115 2.73 -12.87 -1.40
CA ILE A 115 2.77 -12.43 -2.79
C ILE A 115 2.03 -11.12 -2.89
N LEU A 116 2.69 -10.10 -3.44
CA LEU A 116 2.16 -8.76 -3.60
C LEU A 116 2.05 -8.42 -5.08
N TYR A 117 1.04 -7.64 -5.44
CA TYR A 117 0.90 -7.13 -6.80
C TYR A 117 0.22 -5.77 -6.81
N CYS A 118 0.34 -5.06 -7.93
CA CYS A 118 -0.44 -3.86 -8.19
C CYS A 118 -1.77 -4.19 -8.89
N GLY A 119 -2.87 -3.84 -8.22
CA GLY A 119 -4.24 -4.03 -8.71
C GLY A 119 -4.74 -2.96 -9.68
N VAL A 120 -3.87 -2.04 -10.14
CA VAL A 120 -4.24 -0.96 -11.08
C VAL A 120 -4.03 -1.41 -12.52
N GLY A 121 -5.06 -1.23 -13.36
CA GLY A 121 -4.97 -1.44 -14.80
C GLY A 121 -4.30 -2.77 -15.18
N ALA A 122 -3.31 -2.71 -16.07
CA ALA A 122 -2.52 -3.87 -16.48
C ALA A 122 -1.17 -3.98 -15.74
N HIS A 123 -0.98 -3.31 -14.59
CA HIS A 123 0.33 -3.21 -13.94
C HIS A 123 0.84 -4.59 -13.49
N CYS A 124 -0.01 -5.43 -12.91
CA CYS A 124 0.36 -6.78 -12.53
C CYS A 124 0.81 -7.62 -13.74
N GLN A 125 0.05 -7.59 -14.85
CA GLN A 125 0.41 -8.29 -16.08
C GLN A 125 1.70 -7.74 -16.72
N ALA A 126 2.01 -6.47 -16.48
CA ALA A 126 3.26 -5.84 -16.88
C ALA A 126 4.46 -6.21 -15.96
N GLY A 127 4.24 -7.01 -14.93
CA GLY A 127 5.28 -7.47 -14.00
C GLY A 127 5.40 -6.65 -12.72
N MET A 128 4.44 -5.79 -12.40
CA MET A 128 4.40 -5.05 -11.13
C MET A 128 3.94 -5.96 -9.99
N VAL A 129 4.87 -6.79 -9.53
CA VAL A 129 4.69 -7.82 -8.51
C VAL A 129 5.88 -7.83 -7.55
N ALA A 130 5.68 -8.26 -6.32
CA ALA A 130 6.72 -8.41 -5.31
C ALA A 130 6.45 -9.63 -4.43
N VAL A 131 7.46 -10.06 -3.68
CA VAL A 131 7.37 -11.15 -2.71
C VAL A 131 8.03 -10.76 -1.39
N VAL A 132 7.35 -11.00 -0.28
CA VAL A 132 7.92 -10.93 1.06
C VAL A 132 8.17 -12.35 1.54
N ASN A 133 9.32 -12.58 2.16
CA ASN A 133 9.76 -13.88 2.69
C ASN A 133 9.58 -15.02 1.67
N PRO A 134 10.21 -14.92 0.47
CA PRO A 134 10.07 -15.97 -0.53
C PRO A 134 10.60 -17.32 -0.04
N ASP A 135 9.80 -18.37 -0.20
CA ASP A 135 10.20 -19.75 0.10
C ASP A 135 11.31 -20.22 -0.86
N LYS A 136 11.33 -19.67 -2.08
CA LYS A 136 12.28 -19.99 -3.14
C LYS A 136 12.71 -18.72 -3.86
N LEU A 137 13.98 -18.63 -4.24
CA LEU A 137 14.51 -17.51 -5.05
C LEU A 137 13.78 -17.34 -6.39
N THR A 138 13.13 -18.39 -6.90
CA THR A 138 12.41 -18.38 -8.17
C THR A 138 10.95 -17.95 -8.06
N THR A 139 10.40 -17.80 -6.85
CA THR A 139 8.96 -17.50 -6.64
C THR A 139 8.55 -16.27 -7.43
N LEU A 140 9.24 -15.14 -7.25
CA LEU A 140 8.88 -13.89 -7.90
C LEU A 140 8.92 -13.98 -9.43
N LYS A 141 10.00 -14.54 -9.98
CA LYS A 141 10.16 -14.72 -11.43
C LYS A 141 9.07 -15.61 -12.02
N GLY A 142 8.69 -16.67 -11.31
CA GLY A 142 7.60 -17.57 -11.70
C GLY A 142 6.26 -16.84 -11.72
N TYR A 143 5.97 -16.09 -10.65
CA TYR A 143 4.74 -15.31 -10.51
C TYR A 143 4.62 -14.23 -11.60
N ALA A 144 5.67 -13.42 -11.79
CA ALA A 144 5.71 -12.38 -12.82
C ALA A 144 5.48 -12.96 -14.23
N LYS A 145 6.10 -14.10 -14.54
CA LYS A 145 5.89 -14.79 -15.84
C LYS A 145 4.46 -15.29 -16.00
N ALA A 146 3.85 -15.81 -14.94
CA ALA A 146 2.47 -16.28 -15.00
C ALA A 146 1.48 -15.11 -15.15
N ALA A 147 1.77 -13.96 -14.52
CA ALA A 147 0.95 -12.76 -14.59
C ALA A 147 0.76 -12.21 -16.01
N THR A 148 1.76 -12.33 -16.89
CA THR A 148 1.67 -11.80 -18.27
C THR A 148 0.54 -12.44 -19.10
N GLY A 149 0.09 -13.64 -18.73
CA GLY A 149 -0.99 -14.36 -19.42
C GLY A 149 -2.38 -14.14 -18.83
N VAL A 150 -2.49 -13.46 -17.68
CA VAL A 150 -3.77 -13.30 -16.98
C VAL A 150 -4.63 -12.24 -17.68
N GLN A 151 -5.90 -12.57 -17.90
CA GLN A 151 -6.84 -11.70 -18.62
C GLN A 151 -7.36 -10.54 -17.76
N MET A 152 -7.50 -10.76 -16.45
CA MET A 152 -8.11 -9.81 -15.52
C MET A 152 -7.16 -9.46 -14.37
N ASN A 153 -7.02 -8.17 -14.08
CA ASN A 153 -6.38 -7.69 -12.87
C ASN A 153 -7.46 -7.26 -11.88
N LEU A 154 -7.54 -7.93 -10.74
CA LEU A 154 -8.56 -7.66 -9.74
C LEU A 154 -7.95 -6.82 -8.61
N GLY A 155 -8.26 -5.52 -8.57
CA GLY A 155 -7.85 -4.61 -7.50
C GLY A 155 -9.08 -4.06 -6.76
N PRO A 156 -9.32 -4.42 -5.48
CA PRO A 156 -10.37 -3.79 -4.70
C PRO A 156 -10.10 -2.29 -4.56
N PRO A 157 -11.12 -1.42 -4.66
CA PRO A 157 -10.91 0.03 -4.68
C PRO A 157 -10.64 0.60 -3.28
N ASN A 158 -11.10 -0.08 -2.23
CA ASN A 158 -11.06 0.42 -0.87
C ASN A 158 -9.84 -0.11 -0.12
N MET A 159 -9.22 0.78 0.66
CA MET A 159 -8.09 0.45 1.52
C MET A 159 -8.51 -0.42 2.71
N THR A 160 -7.69 -1.43 3.04
CA THR A 160 -7.90 -2.38 4.14
C THR A 160 -6.56 -2.88 4.70
N GLY A 161 -6.49 -3.24 5.99
CA GLY A 161 -5.38 -4.04 6.54
C GLY A 161 -4.05 -3.31 6.75
N GLY A 162 -4.04 -1.98 6.66
CA GLY A 162 -2.87 -1.15 6.90
C GLY A 162 -3.25 0.27 7.32
N SER A 163 -2.25 1.13 7.43
CA SER A 163 -2.43 2.56 7.71
C SER A 163 -1.85 3.39 6.58
N PHE A 164 -2.50 4.49 6.22
CA PHE A 164 -2.01 5.40 5.19
C PHE A 164 -1.69 6.75 5.79
N THR A 165 -0.49 7.23 5.51
CA THR A 165 -0.04 8.58 5.81
C THR A 165 0.09 9.31 4.48
N GLN A 166 -0.73 10.35 4.29
CA GLN A 166 -0.60 11.22 3.13
C GLN A 166 0.44 12.30 3.43
N GLY A 167 1.33 12.52 2.49
CA GLY A 167 2.28 13.62 2.54
C GLY A 167 1.62 14.97 2.35
N THR A 168 2.09 16.00 3.06
CA THR A 168 1.65 17.39 2.89
C THR A 168 2.48 18.13 1.85
N SER A 169 2.94 17.46 0.79
CA SER A 169 3.60 18.12 -0.35
C SER A 169 2.55 18.71 -1.28
N GLY A 170 1.86 19.74 -0.79
CA GLY A 170 0.79 20.47 -1.45
C GLY A 170 -0.15 21.05 -0.40
N GLY A 171 -0.37 22.37 -0.40
CA GLY A 171 -1.26 23.06 0.53
C GLY A 171 -2.67 22.43 0.61
N PRO A 172 -3.49 22.78 1.61
CA PRO A 172 -4.72 22.06 1.92
C PRO A 172 -5.63 21.97 0.70
N VAL A 173 -5.74 20.78 0.12
CA VAL A 173 -6.87 20.46 -0.75
C VAL A 173 -8.04 20.22 0.19
N ILE A 174 -8.87 21.24 0.37
CA ILE A 174 -10.16 21.12 1.03
C ILE A 174 -11.04 20.21 0.15
N ILE A 175 -10.92 18.90 0.30
CA ILE A 175 -11.96 17.97 -0.14
C ILE A 175 -13.12 18.12 0.84
N GLY A 176 -13.99 19.08 0.56
CA GLY A 176 -15.24 19.26 1.27
C GLY A 176 -16.13 18.05 1.03
N PHE A 177 -16.03 17.03 1.88
CA PHE A 177 -17.04 15.99 1.99
C PHE A 177 -18.25 16.58 2.73
N ALA A 178 -19.16 17.18 1.97
CA ALA A 178 -20.50 17.45 2.47
C ALA A 178 -21.28 16.11 2.54
N PRO A 179 -21.87 15.75 3.69
CA PRO A 179 -22.71 14.57 3.77
C PRO A 179 -24.10 14.89 3.20
N GLY A 180 -24.50 14.09 2.21
CA GLY A 180 -25.90 13.73 1.93
C GLY A 180 -26.86 14.85 1.51
N ALA A 181 -27.10 14.95 0.19
CA ALA A 181 -28.37 15.46 -0.32
C ALA A 181 -28.74 14.73 -1.62
N GLY A 182 -29.64 13.75 -1.49
CA GLY A 182 -30.71 13.32 -2.43
C GLY A 182 -30.46 13.15 -3.95
N PRO A 183 -31.21 12.26 -4.63
CA PRO A 183 -31.04 12.01 -6.05
C PRO A 183 -31.49 13.21 -6.91
N GLN A 184 -30.56 13.82 -7.64
CA GLN A 184 -30.86 14.84 -8.64
C GLN A 184 -31.45 14.19 -9.90
N LYS A 185 -32.72 14.48 -10.19
CA LYS A 185 -33.34 14.28 -11.50
C LYS A 185 -32.71 15.24 -12.51
N SER A 186 -32.25 14.70 -13.63
CA SER A 186 -31.77 15.44 -14.80
C SER A 186 -32.79 16.47 -15.27
N ALA A 187 -32.37 17.74 -15.36
CA ALA A 187 -33.11 18.79 -16.04
C ALA A 187 -32.24 19.34 -17.19
N ALA A 188 -32.91 19.45 -18.33
CA ALA A 188 -32.40 19.84 -19.63
C ALA A 188 -31.71 21.21 -19.65
N GLY A 189 -30.74 21.33 -20.56
CA GLY A 189 -30.03 22.58 -20.84
C GLY A 189 -30.94 23.70 -21.40
N PRO A 190 -30.49 24.95 -21.34
CA PRO A 190 -31.30 26.10 -21.76
C PRO A 190 -31.39 26.20 -23.28
N CYS A 191 -32.61 26.34 -23.79
CA CYS A 191 -32.88 26.78 -25.15
C CYS A 191 -32.66 28.30 -25.24
N VAL A 192 -31.69 28.70 -26.07
CA VAL A 192 -31.50 30.10 -26.49
C VAL A 192 -32.51 30.40 -27.60
N GLY A 193 -33.48 31.26 -27.32
CA GLY A 193 -34.45 31.73 -28.29
C GLY A 193 -33.98 33.01 -28.98
N THR A 194 -33.84 32.96 -30.31
CA THR A 194 -33.91 34.16 -31.16
C THR A 194 -34.86 33.89 -32.33
N SER A 195 -35.88 34.74 -32.36
CA SER A 195 -37.02 34.87 -33.27
C SER A 195 -36.71 34.67 -34.76
N ARG A 196 -37.58 33.94 -35.48
CA ARG A 196 -38.46 34.48 -36.56
C ARG A 196 -39.30 33.40 -37.25
N ARG A 197 -40.63 33.65 -37.24
CA ARG A 197 -41.66 33.32 -38.23
C ARG A 197 -41.75 31.89 -38.84
N ALA A 198 -42.81 31.20 -38.41
CA ALA A 198 -43.98 30.78 -39.22
C ALA A 198 -44.17 29.28 -39.52
N VAL A 199 -45.38 28.83 -39.14
CA VAL A 199 -46.20 27.68 -39.57
C VAL A 199 -45.82 26.28 -39.07
N GLY A 200 -46.69 25.71 -38.22
CA GLY A 200 -46.80 24.26 -38.00
C GLY A 200 -46.93 23.87 -36.52
N GLY A 201 -48.12 23.42 -36.11
CA GLY A 201 -48.51 23.21 -34.71
C GLY A 201 -47.91 21.99 -33.99
N GLY A 202 -48.07 22.00 -32.66
CA GLY A 202 -47.82 20.85 -31.79
C GLY A 202 -47.72 21.22 -30.31
N SER A 203 -48.84 21.19 -29.58
CA SER A 203 -48.91 21.34 -28.11
C SER A 203 -48.14 20.23 -27.39
N CYS A 204 -47.33 20.58 -26.38
CA CYS A 204 -46.92 19.66 -25.32
C CYS A 204 -47.62 20.05 -24.02
N VAL A 205 -48.58 19.23 -23.58
CA VAL A 205 -49.28 19.34 -22.29
C VAL A 205 -48.50 18.54 -21.25
N ALA A 206 -48.06 19.20 -20.18
CA ALA A 206 -47.47 18.55 -19.01
C ALA A 206 -48.57 17.89 -18.15
N ARG A 207 -48.41 16.61 -17.78
CA ARG A 207 -49.26 15.96 -16.78
C ARG A 207 -48.62 16.02 -15.39
N LYS A 208 -49.52 16.17 -14.42
CA LYS A 208 -49.32 16.16 -12.97
C LYS A 208 -48.71 14.86 -12.46
#